data_AF-A5WF23-F1
#
_entry.id   AF-A5WF23-F1
#
_cell.length_a   1.000
_cell.length_b   1.000
_cell.length_c   1.000
_cell.angle_alpha   90.00
_cell.angle_beta   90.00
_cell.angle_gamma   90.00
#
_symmetry.space_group_name_H-M   'P 1'
#
loop_
_entity.id
_entity.type
_entity.pdbx_description
1 polymer ?
#
loop_
_entity_poly.entity_id
_entity_poly.type
_entity_poly.pdbx_seq_one_letter_code
_entity_poly.pdbx_strand_id
1 'polypeptide(L)'
;MKSLELWRSVTTAQNWQLWLNKNGNDGTLLDTEDNVSFIHKDKKKAIKITYESDGQFDFEYWYSEFEGTDEKISVLNIIFSNFEKAKFELRRLLEN
;
A
#
# COMPACT_ATOMS: atom_id res chain seq x y z
N MET A 1 -12.14 -4.65 -3.79
CA MET A 1 -11.06 -3.72 -3.43
C MET A 1 -9.95 -3.87 -4.45
N LYS A 2 -9.88 -2.97 -5.45
CA LYS A 2 -8.85 -2.93 -6.48
C LYS A 2 -7.46 -2.79 -5.90
N SER A 3 -7.30 -2.09 -4.77
CA SER A 3 -5.99 -1.95 -4.12
C SER A 3 -5.46 -3.30 -3.59
N LEU A 4 -6.35 -4.15 -3.06
CA LEU A 4 -5.99 -5.50 -2.63
C LEU A 4 -5.78 -6.43 -3.84
N GLU A 5 -6.56 -6.27 -4.89
CA GLU A 5 -6.41 -7.01 -6.14
C GLU A 5 -5.07 -6.71 -6.81
N LEU A 6 -4.67 -5.43 -6.85
CA LEU A 6 -3.39 -4.99 -7.36
C LEU A 6 -2.25 -5.67 -6.61
N TRP A 7 -2.26 -5.62 -5.27
CA TRP A 7 -1.26 -6.28 -4.44
C TRP A 7 -1.14 -7.78 -4.75
N ARG A 8 -2.27 -8.50 -4.80
CA ARG A 8 -2.31 -9.94 -5.13
C ARG A 8 -1.79 -10.26 -6.52
N SER A 9 -1.85 -9.32 -7.46
CA SER A 9 -1.39 -9.52 -8.83
C SER A 9 0.14 -9.37 -9.00
N VAL A 10 0.82 -8.76 -8.02
CA VAL A 10 2.26 -8.47 -8.08
C VAL A 10 3.07 -9.17 -7.00
N THR A 11 2.46 -9.57 -5.88
CA THR A 11 3.16 -10.27 -4.81
C THR A 11 2.98 -11.78 -4.88
N THR A 12 4.06 -12.52 -4.62
CA THR A 12 4.05 -13.98 -4.39
C THR A 12 4.35 -14.33 -2.94
N ALA A 13 4.52 -13.33 -2.05
CA ALA A 13 4.88 -13.56 -0.66
C ALA A 13 3.80 -14.39 0.06
N GLN A 14 4.16 -15.54 0.62
CA GLN A 14 3.16 -16.43 1.26
C GLN A 14 2.54 -15.85 2.54
N ASN A 15 3.21 -14.86 3.16
CA ASN A 15 2.86 -14.34 4.47
C ASN A 15 2.29 -12.91 4.44
N TRP A 16 2.04 -12.32 3.28
CA TRP A 16 1.59 -10.91 3.20
C TRP A 16 0.29 -10.67 3.98
N GLN A 17 -0.55 -11.71 4.12
CA GLN A 17 -1.81 -11.66 4.86
C GLN A 17 -1.60 -11.36 6.34
N LEU A 18 -0.46 -11.75 6.93
CA LEU A 18 -0.11 -11.42 8.32
C LEU A 18 0.25 -9.94 8.48
N TRP A 19 0.71 -9.30 7.40
CA TRP A 19 1.04 -7.89 7.37
C TRP A 19 -0.16 -7.02 7.01
N LEU A 20 -1.23 -7.61 6.47
CA LEU A 20 -2.44 -6.89 6.07
C LEU A 20 -3.04 -6.17 7.28
N ASN A 21 -2.95 -4.85 7.27
CA ASN A 21 -3.63 -4.00 8.22
C ASN A 21 -4.94 -3.50 7.59
N LYS A 22 -6.07 -3.98 8.13
CA LYS A 22 -7.42 -3.56 7.69
C LYS A 22 -7.91 -2.30 8.41
N ASN A 23 -7.16 -1.83 9.41
CA ASN A 23 -7.44 -0.62 10.17
C ASN A 23 -6.30 0.38 9.90
N GLY A 24 -6.53 1.70 10.01
CA GLY A 24 -5.43 2.66 10.01
C GLY A 24 -4.40 2.35 11.12
N ASN A 25 -3.17 2.85 10.99
CA ASN A 25 -2.13 2.65 12.01
C ASN A 25 -2.47 3.27 13.38
N ASP A 26 -3.46 4.16 13.40
CA ASP A 26 -4.07 4.85 14.53
C ASP A 26 -5.43 4.24 14.96
N GLY A 27 -5.87 3.15 14.32
CA GLY A 27 -7.19 2.55 14.56
C GLY A 27 -8.34 3.24 13.81
N THR A 28 -8.07 4.27 13.01
CA THR A 28 -9.10 4.99 12.27
C THR A 28 -9.53 4.17 11.06
N LEU A 29 -10.85 4.00 10.88
CA LEU A 29 -11.41 3.41 9.67
C LEU A 29 -11.02 4.27 8.47
N LEU A 30 -10.38 3.66 7.48
CA LEU A 30 -10.09 4.29 6.20
C LEU A 30 -11.38 4.32 5.35
N ASP A 31 -12.38 5.10 5.78
CA ASP A 31 -13.80 4.92 5.42
C ASP A 31 -14.29 5.65 4.16
N THR A 32 -13.43 6.00 3.21
CA THR A 32 -13.89 6.76 2.02
C THR A 32 -13.34 6.31 0.67
N GLU A 33 -12.26 5.51 0.63
CA GLU A 33 -11.57 5.15 -0.62
C GLU A 33 -11.14 3.67 -0.60
N ASP A 34 -11.00 3.03 -1.76
CA ASP A 34 -10.52 1.65 -1.86
C ASP A 34 -9.04 1.59 -1.52
N ASN A 35 -8.71 1.32 -0.26
CA ASN A 35 -7.34 1.33 0.23
C ASN A 35 -6.98 0.07 1.02
N VAL A 36 -5.69 -0.24 1.07
CA VAL A 36 -5.15 -1.32 1.89
C VAL A 36 -3.75 -0.95 2.33
N SER A 37 -3.41 -1.33 3.57
CA SER A 37 -2.06 -1.18 4.10
C SER A 37 -1.48 -2.54 4.51
N PHE A 38 -0.17 -2.69 4.33
CA PHE A 38 0.62 -3.84 4.76
C PHE A 38 1.78 -3.35 5.62
N ILE A 39 1.96 -3.91 6.82
CA ILE A 39 2.97 -3.44 7.77
C ILE A 39 3.80 -4.63 8.25
N HIS A 40 5.10 -4.54 8.03
CA HIS A 40 6.08 -5.46 8.57
C HIS A 40 6.81 -4.80 9.73
N LYS A 41 6.25 -4.96 10.95
CA LYS A 41 6.74 -4.33 12.19
C LYS A 41 8.23 -4.58 12.43
N ASP A 42 8.67 -5.84 12.34
CA ASP A 42 10.08 -6.20 12.59
C ASP A 42 11.06 -5.52 11.63
N LYS A 43 10.63 -5.28 10.39
CA LYS A 43 11.43 -4.62 9.36
C LYS A 43 11.23 -3.10 9.33
N LYS A 44 10.33 -2.57 10.16
CA LYS A 44 9.93 -1.16 10.19
C LYS A 44 9.55 -0.61 8.81
N LYS A 45 8.85 -1.42 8.01
CA LYS A 45 8.40 -1.09 6.66
C LYS A 45 6.90 -1.26 6.52
N ALA A 46 6.28 -0.39 5.75
CA ALA A 46 4.88 -0.51 5.36
C ALA A 46 4.66 -0.13 3.90
N ILE A 47 3.56 -0.60 3.33
CA ILE A 47 3.07 -0.23 2.01
C ILE A 47 1.60 0.13 2.16
N LYS A 48 1.20 1.31 1.66
CA LYS A 48 -0.19 1.76 1.56
C LYS A 48 -0.54 1.87 0.08
N ILE A 49 -1.64 1.26 -0.33
CA ILE A 49 -2.14 1.28 -1.71
C ILE A 49 -3.54 1.85 -1.68
N THR A 50 -3.79 2.89 -2.48
CA THR A 50 -5.08 3.55 -2.64
C THR A 50 -5.49 3.53 -4.12
N TYR A 51 -6.75 3.17 -4.37
CA TYR A 51 -7.37 3.24 -5.69
C TYR A 51 -8.34 4.41 -5.74
N GLU A 52 -8.15 5.28 -6.71
CA GLU A 52 -9.00 6.44 -6.99
C GLU A 52 -9.57 6.32 -8.40
N SER A 53 -10.88 6.10 -8.54
CA SER A 53 -11.51 5.91 -9.87
C SER A 53 -11.33 7.10 -10.79
N ASP A 54 -11.41 8.30 -10.23
CA ASP A 54 -11.31 9.58 -10.92
C ASP A 54 -10.02 10.34 -10.56
N GLY A 55 -9.03 9.60 -10.04
CA GLY A 55 -7.74 10.14 -9.64
C GLY A 55 -6.97 10.73 -10.82
N GLN A 56 -6.25 11.83 -10.57
CA GLN A 56 -5.48 12.56 -11.58
C GLN A 56 -4.34 11.70 -12.18
N PHE A 57 -3.83 10.74 -11.41
CA PHE A 57 -2.65 9.96 -11.77
C PHE A 57 -3.00 8.50 -12.04
N ASP A 58 -2.58 7.98 -13.19
CA ASP A 58 -2.70 6.55 -13.50
C ASP A 58 -2.00 5.68 -12.44
N PHE A 59 -0.82 6.15 -11.99
CA PHE A 59 0.02 5.57 -10.96
C PHE A 59 0.99 6.63 -10.45
N GLU A 60 1.04 6.83 -9.14
CA GLU A 60 2.03 7.66 -8.46
C GLU A 60 2.44 6.97 -7.15
N TYR A 61 3.67 7.21 -6.72
CA TYR A 61 4.18 6.68 -5.46
C TYR A 61 5.14 7.65 -4.79
N TRP A 62 5.19 7.59 -3.45
CA TRP A 62 6.15 8.34 -2.66
C TRP A 62 6.45 7.61 -1.35
N TYR A 63 7.61 7.92 -0.77
CA TYR A 63 7.96 7.43 0.56
C TYR A 63 7.58 8.47 1.62
N SER A 64 7.01 8.00 2.73
CA SER A 64 6.78 8.81 3.92
C SER A 64 7.25 8.05 5.16
N GLU A 65 7.24 8.72 6.32
CA GLU A 65 7.48 8.10 7.61
C GLU A 65 6.22 8.21 8.46
N PHE A 66 5.88 7.14 9.16
CA PHE A 66 4.93 7.21 10.26
C PHE A 66 5.72 7.39 11.55
N GLU A 67 5.49 8.51 12.23
CA GLU A 67 6.05 8.79 13.56
C GLU A 67 5.02 8.35 14.61
N GLY A 68 5.03 7.06 14.96
CA GLY A 68 4.41 6.60 16.19
C GLY A 68 5.24 7.01 17.41
N THR A 69 4.66 6.99 18.60
CA THR A 69 5.29 7.48 19.85
C THR A 69 6.66 6.85 20.15
N ASP A 70 6.97 5.66 19.63
CA ASP A 70 8.25 4.97 19.88
C ASP A 70 8.92 4.33 18.66
N GLU A 71 8.31 4.34 17.46
CA GLU A 71 8.87 3.66 16.28
C GLU A 71 8.61 4.42 14.97
N LYS A 72 9.70 4.74 14.26
CA LYS A 72 9.67 5.21 12.86
C LYS A 72 9.46 4.03 11.93
N ILE A 73 8.37 4.06 11.16
CA ILE A 73 8.08 3.07 10.11
C ILE A 73 8.15 3.78 8.76
N SER A 74 9.00 3.30 7.86
CA SER A 74 9.06 3.80 6.48
C SER A 74 7.87 3.25 5.69
N VAL A 75 7.09 4.14 5.07
CA VAL A 75 5.87 3.80 4.33
C VAL A 75 6.07 4.10 2.86
N LEU A 76 5.83 3.12 2.00
CA LEU A 76 5.65 3.34 0.57
C LEU A 76 4.16 3.59 0.31
N ASN A 77 3.82 4.79 -0.14
CA ASN A 77 2.46 5.14 -0.53
C ASN A 77 2.34 4.98 -2.04
N ILE A 78 1.25 4.37 -2.48
CA ILE A 78 0.91 4.13 -3.87
C ILE A 78 -0.52 4.58 -4.09
N ILE A 79 -0.73 5.40 -5.11
CA ILE A 79 -2.04 5.81 -5.59
C ILE A 79 -2.18 5.45 -7.06
N PHE A 80 -3.36 4.97 -7.46
CA PHE A 80 -3.58 4.61 -8.84
C PHE A 80 -5.05 4.72 -9.26
N SER A 81 -5.27 5.07 -10.53
CA SER A 81 -6.58 5.00 -11.19
C SER A 81 -6.59 3.96 -12.32
N ASN A 82 -5.42 3.57 -12.85
CA ASN A 82 -5.28 2.60 -13.93
C ASN A 82 -4.65 1.29 -13.44
N PHE A 83 -5.43 0.22 -13.39
CA PHE A 83 -5.02 -1.06 -12.82
C PHE A 83 -3.85 -1.73 -13.57
N GLU A 84 -3.88 -1.76 -14.91
CA GLU A 84 -2.85 -2.44 -15.70
C GLU A 84 -1.50 -1.71 -15.62
N LYS A 85 -1.54 -0.37 -15.66
CA LYS A 85 -0.33 0.45 -15.48
C LYS A 85 0.23 0.29 -14.06
N ALA A 86 -0.62 0.34 -13.04
CA ALA A 86 -0.22 0.14 -11.66
C ALA A 86 0.42 -1.24 -11.41
N LYS A 87 -0.13 -2.29 -12.01
CA LYS A 87 0.42 -3.65 -11.92
C LYS A 87 1.83 -3.75 -12.51
N PHE A 88 2.06 -3.12 -13.67
CA PHE A 88 3.37 -3.08 -14.30
C PHE A 88 4.38 -2.30 -13.45
N GLU A 89 4.03 -1.08 -13.03
CA GLU A 89 4.93 -0.20 -12.26
C GLU A 89 5.24 -0.75 -10.87
N LEU A 90 4.24 -1.28 -10.17
CA LEU A 90 4.43 -1.83 -8.82
C LEU A 90 5.31 -3.09 -8.85
N ARG A 91 5.16 -3.96 -9.86
CA ARG A 91 6.06 -5.11 -10.01
C ARG A 91 7.51 -4.64 -10.16
N ARG A 92 7.76 -3.67 -11.04
CA ARG A 92 9.09 -3.08 -11.24
C ARG A 92 9.64 -2.46 -9.94
N LEU A 93 8.80 -1.81 -9.15
CA LEU A 93 9.20 -1.19 -7.89
C LEU A 93 9.58 -2.22 -6.81
N LEU A 94 8.93 -3.39 -6.78
CA LEU A 94 9.20 -4.44 -5.80
C LEU A 94 10.39 -5.35 -6.18
N GLU A 95 10.78 -5.36 -7.45
CA GLU A 95 11.94 -6.12 -7.97
C GLU A 95 13.26 -5.36 -7.83
N ASN A 96 13.22 -4.04 -7.61
CA ASN A 96 14.40 -3.19 -7.34
C ASN A 96 14.68 -3.06 -5.84
#